data_AF-A0A841ACD6-F1
#
_entry.id   AF-A0A841ACD6-F1
#
_cell.length_a   1.000
_cell.length_b   1.000
_cell.length_c   1.000
_cell.angle_alpha   90.00
_cell.angle_beta   90.00
_cell.angle_gamma   90.00
#
_symmetry.space_group_name_H-M   'P 1'
#
loop_
_entity.id
_entity.type
_entity.pdbx_description
1 polymer ?
#
loop_
_entity_poly.entity_id
_entity_poly.type
_entity_poly.pdbx_seq_one_letter_code
_entity_poly.pdbx_strand_id
1 'polypeptide(L)'
;MRIYLTLTAEDRAALESARTALPLTPGRAAWAVTAQGRTAFPGEDEEDLEYEALQDAVHVAYSTGSPRERALVIAADVPDTTIVEAEDGGAFGVRLTAEASARIASFHVTELDAAAAEADDTDPALLWFDAAEPAAALAFLDATAAAG
;
A
#
# COMPACT_ATOMS: atom_id res chain seq x y z
N MET A 1 -8.98 -7.68 8.75
CA MET A 1 -8.70 -7.75 7.30
C MET A 1 -7.45 -6.92 7.04
N ARG A 2 -6.59 -7.40 6.14
CA ARG A 2 -5.42 -6.67 5.65
C ARG A 2 -5.86 -5.61 4.63
N ILE A 3 -5.36 -4.39 4.80
CA ILE A 3 -5.51 -3.29 3.85
C ILE A 3 -4.14 -2.76 3.47
N TYR A 4 -4.05 -2.20 2.27
CA TYR A 4 -2.86 -1.55 1.72
C TYR A 4 -3.13 -0.06 1.60
N LEU A 5 -2.20 0.77 2.07
CA LEU A 5 -2.34 2.22 2.13
C LEU A 5 -1.16 2.88 1.43
N THR A 6 -1.43 3.86 0.57
CA THR A 6 -0.37 4.75 0.10
C THR A 6 0.13 5.63 1.25
N LEU A 7 1.44 5.89 1.28
CA LEU A 7 2.04 6.76 2.29
C LEU A 7 1.56 8.21 2.14
N THR A 8 0.99 8.79 3.20
CA THR A 8 0.77 10.25 3.30
C THR A 8 1.84 10.93 4.16
N ALA A 9 1.83 12.26 4.15
CA ALA A 9 2.64 13.05 5.07
C ALA A 9 2.30 12.80 6.55
N GLU A 10 1.02 12.55 6.88
CA GLU A 10 0.61 12.23 8.26
C GLU A 10 1.12 10.84 8.66
N ASP A 11 1.00 9.86 7.77
CA ASP A 11 1.52 8.51 7.98
C ASP A 11 3.04 8.56 8.17
N ARG A 12 3.78 9.30 7.31
CA ARG A 12 5.24 9.45 7.42
C ARG A 12 5.64 9.99 8.78
N ALA A 13 4.98 11.03 9.27
CA ALA A 13 5.25 11.58 10.61
C ALA A 13 4.99 10.56 11.73
N ALA A 14 3.97 9.71 11.57
CA ALA A 14 3.69 8.61 12.50
C ALA A 14 4.78 7.52 12.47
N LEU A 15 5.28 7.17 11.28
CA LEU A 15 6.35 6.18 11.09
C LEU A 15 7.70 6.68 11.62
N GLU A 16 8.03 7.95 11.41
CA GLU A 16 9.22 8.60 12.00
C GLU A 16 9.19 8.59 13.53
N SER A 17 7.98 8.62 14.11
CA SER A 17 7.74 8.48 15.55
C SER A 17 7.67 7.03 16.03
N ALA A 18 8.03 6.06 15.17
CA ALA A 18 8.01 4.62 15.43
C ALA A 18 6.67 4.09 15.97
N ARG A 19 5.55 4.62 15.48
CA ARG A 19 4.22 4.09 15.83
C ARG A 19 4.00 2.73 15.17
N THR A 20 3.35 1.82 15.90
CA THR A 20 2.95 0.49 15.41
C THR A 20 1.52 0.45 14.87
N ALA A 21 0.81 1.58 14.94
CA ALA A 21 -0.55 1.73 14.44
C ALA A 21 -0.79 3.14 13.90
N LEU A 22 -1.67 3.24 12.91
CA LEU A 22 -2.05 4.47 12.24
C LEU A 22 -3.51 4.83 12.56
N PRO A 23 -3.79 6.08 12.96
CA PRO A 23 -5.16 6.57 12.98
C PRO A 23 -5.67 6.73 11.55
N LEU A 24 -6.78 6.09 11.21
CA LEU A 24 -7.44 6.22 9.92
C LEU A 24 -8.74 7.01 10.06
N THR A 25 -8.99 7.89 9.09
CA THR A 25 -10.19 8.71 9.03
C THR A 25 -11.20 8.15 8.02
N PRO A 26 -12.52 8.41 8.22
CA PRO A 26 -13.53 8.05 7.24
C PRO A 26 -13.23 8.66 5.86
N GLY A 27 -13.50 7.91 4.81
CA GLY A 27 -13.26 8.28 3.42
C GLY A 27 -11.83 8.03 2.94
N ARG A 28 -10.91 7.61 3.82
CA ARG A 28 -9.55 7.21 3.41
C ARG A 28 -9.62 6.06 2.41
N ALA A 29 -8.98 6.23 1.25
CA ALA A 29 -8.82 5.17 0.27
C ALA A 29 -7.76 4.16 0.73
N ALA A 30 -8.03 2.90 0.47
CA ALA A 30 -7.13 1.77 0.71
C ALA A 30 -7.44 0.67 -0.31
N TRP A 31 -6.66 -0.41 -0.30
CA TRP A 31 -6.90 -1.58 -1.14
C TRP A 31 -6.95 -2.84 -0.28
N ALA A 32 -7.81 -3.78 -0.62
CA ALA A 32 -8.00 -5.00 0.17
C ALA A 32 -8.67 -6.10 -0.63
N VAL A 33 -8.39 -7.35 -0.27
CA VAL A 33 -9.10 -8.52 -0.82
C VAL A 33 -10.48 -8.65 -0.17
N THR A 34 -11.51 -8.15 -0.86
CA THR A 34 -12.90 -8.28 -0.41
C THR A 34 -13.53 -9.61 -0.83
N ALA A 35 -14.76 -9.87 -0.38
CA ALA A 35 -15.52 -11.03 -0.84
C ALA A 35 -15.82 -10.95 -2.36
N GLN A 36 -16.04 -9.75 -2.89
CA GLN A 36 -16.23 -9.54 -4.32
C GLN A 36 -14.94 -9.82 -5.10
N GLY A 37 -13.78 -9.33 -4.63
CA GLY A 37 -12.48 -9.64 -5.23
C GLY A 37 -12.23 -11.13 -5.37
N ARG A 38 -12.44 -11.90 -4.28
CA ARG A 38 -12.35 -13.38 -4.31
C ARG A 38 -13.31 -14.04 -5.30
N THR A 39 -14.48 -13.46 -5.51
CA THR A 39 -15.49 -14.00 -6.43
C THR A 39 -15.14 -13.68 -7.89
N ALA A 40 -14.52 -12.53 -8.14
CA ALA A 40 -14.07 -12.13 -9.47
C ALA A 40 -12.91 -13.00 -9.98
N PHE A 41 -12.11 -13.54 -9.08
CA PHE A 41 -10.91 -14.34 -9.37
C PHE A 41 -10.95 -15.70 -8.65
N PRO A 42 -11.91 -16.59 -8.97
CA PRO A 42 -12.17 -17.81 -8.19
C PRO A 42 -11.08 -18.89 -8.29
N GLY A 43 -10.05 -18.67 -9.12
CA GLY A 43 -8.92 -19.59 -9.30
C GLY A 43 -7.61 -19.13 -8.68
N GLU A 44 -7.55 -17.87 -8.23
CA GLU A 44 -6.38 -17.30 -7.56
C GLU A 44 -6.43 -17.64 -6.08
N ASP A 45 -5.26 -17.84 -5.47
CA ASP A 45 -5.17 -17.99 -4.03
C ASP A 45 -5.19 -16.63 -3.31
N GLU A 46 -5.24 -16.66 -1.97
CA GLU A 46 -5.31 -15.42 -1.19
C GLU A 46 -4.03 -14.59 -1.28
N GLU A 47 -2.87 -15.22 -1.47
CA GLU A 47 -1.58 -14.51 -1.58
C GLU A 47 -1.49 -13.76 -2.91
N ASP A 48 -1.92 -14.39 -4.01
CA ASP A 48 -1.98 -13.76 -5.33
C ASP A 48 -2.95 -12.57 -5.33
N LEU A 49 -4.13 -12.69 -4.72
CA LEU A 49 -5.08 -11.58 -4.61
C LEU A 49 -4.56 -10.44 -3.73
N GLU A 50 -3.84 -10.77 -2.65
CA GLU A 50 -3.19 -9.78 -1.80
C GLU A 50 -2.08 -9.05 -2.55
N TYR A 51 -1.34 -9.75 -3.42
CA TYR A 51 -0.34 -9.14 -4.29
C TYR A 51 -0.97 -8.18 -5.32
N GLU A 52 -2.06 -8.57 -5.97
CA GLU A 52 -2.80 -7.68 -6.90
C GLU A 52 -3.34 -6.44 -6.19
N ALA A 53 -3.92 -6.58 -5.00
CA ALA A 53 -4.39 -5.46 -4.20
C ALA A 53 -3.25 -4.52 -3.78
N LEU A 54 -2.07 -5.07 -3.51
CA LEU A 54 -0.85 -4.32 -3.24
C LEU A 54 -0.36 -3.57 -4.49
N GLN A 55 -0.41 -4.19 -5.68
CA GLN A 55 -0.02 -3.54 -6.93
C GLN A 55 -0.98 -2.41 -7.34
N ASP A 56 -2.28 -2.56 -7.13
CA ASP A 56 -3.24 -1.46 -7.29
C ASP A 56 -2.84 -0.23 -6.42
N ALA A 57 -2.45 -0.47 -5.16
CA ALA A 57 -1.99 0.58 -4.27
C ALA A 57 -0.69 1.25 -4.76
N VAL A 58 0.26 0.46 -5.29
CA VAL A 58 1.51 0.95 -5.89
C VAL A 58 1.20 1.81 -7.11
N HIS A 59 0.32 1.35 -8.00
CA HIS A 59 -0.09 2.10 -9.19
C HIS A 59 -0.65 3.47 -8.82
N VAL A 60 -1.52 3.53 -7.80
CA VAL A 60 -2.05 4.82 -7.32
C VAL A 60 -0.97 5.68 -6.68
N ALA A 61 -0.04 5.11 -5.90
CA ALA A 61 1.08 5.85 -5.33
C ALA A 61 1.95 6.50 -6.42
N TYR A 62 2.29 5.76 -7.49
CA TYR A 62 3.02 6.31 -8.63
C TYR A 62 2.24 7.38 -9.38
N SER A 63 0.94 7.18 -9.61
CA SER A 63 0.10 8.15 -10.35
C SER A 63 -0.05 9.50 -9.62
N THR A 64 0.13 9.51 -8.30
CA THR A 64 -0.05 10.71 -7.44
C THR A 64 1.26 11.31 -6.96
N GLY A 65 2.37 10.56 -7.01
CA GLY A 65 3.71 10.98 -6.61
C GLY A 65 4.55 11.60 -7.74
N SER A 66 5.83 11.84 -7.46
CA SER A 66 6.80 12.28 -8.46
C SER A 66 7.31 11.11 -9.30
N PRO A 67 7.57 11.28 -10.61
CA PRO A 67 8.15 10.24 -11.45
C PRO A 67 9.53 9.71 -10.98
N ARG A 68 10.22 10.46 -10.12
CA ARG A 68 11.56 10.13 -9.59
C ARG A 68 11.53 9.59 -8.16
N GLU A 69 10.34 9.28 -7.65
CA GLU A 69 10.16 8.76 -6.31
C GLU A 69 9.76 7.28 -6.38
N ARG A 70 10.24 6.52 -5.39
CA ARG A 70 9.71 5.20 -5.08
C ARG A 70 8.34 5.36 -4.42
N ALA A 71 7.53 4.32 -4.50
CA ALA A 71 6.30 4.22 -3.73
C ALA A 71 6.56 3.40 -2.45
N LEU A 72 5.97 3.84 -1.34
CA LEU A 72 5.83 3.05 -0.14
C LEU A 72 4.35 2.74 0.08
N VAL A 73 4.04 1.46 0.25
CA VAL A 73 2.72 0.96 0.62
C VAL A 73 2.79 0.33 2.01
N ILE A 74 1.86 0.72 2.87
CA ILE A 74 1.75 0.24 4.23
C ILE A 74 0.70 -0.86 4.25
N ALA A 75 1.09 -2.07 4.64
CA ALA A 75 0.18 -3.15 4.94
C ALA A 75 -0.27 -3.02 6.40
N ALA A 76 -1.57 -2.90 6.64
CA ALA A 76 -2.12 -2.74 7.98
C ALA A 76 -3.42 -3.53 8.17
N ASP A 77 -3.71 -3.91 9.41
CA ASP A 77 -4.90 -4.67 9.77
C ASP A 77 -5.96 -3.75 10.41
N VAL A 78 -7.19 -3.84 9.89
CA VAL A 78 -8.39 -3.17 10.42
C VAL A 78 -9.55 -4.16 10.60
N PRO A 79 -10.58 -3.84 11.41
CA PRO A 79 -11.81 -4.62 11.44
C PRO A 79 -12.50 -4.61 10.06
N ASP A 80 -13.03 -5.75 9.62
CA ASP A 80 -13.72 -5.86 8.32
C ASP A 80 -14.91 -4.90 8.20
N THR A 81 -15.56 -4.59 9.32
CA THR A 81 -16.71 -3.68 9.38
C THR A 81 -16.37 -2.20 9.15
N THR A 82 -15.09 -1.83 9.05
CA THR A 82 -14.67 -0.43 8.88
C THR A 82 -14.39 -0.05 7.43
N ILE A 83 -14.59 -0.96 6.47
CA ILE A 83 -14.36 -0.71 5.05
C ILE A 83 -15.61 -1.01 4.21
N VAL A 84 -15.69 -0.38 3.05
CA VAL A 84 -16.63 -0.70 1.97
C VAL A 84 -15.88 -0.69 0.65
N GLU A 85 -16.36 -1.48 -0.30
CA GLU A 85 -15.82 -1.51 -1.66
C GLU A 85 -15.96 -0.14 -2.35
N ALA A 86 -14.95 0.21 -3.15
CA ALA A 86 -14.91 1.41 -3.95
C ALA A 86 -14.18 1.12 -5.27
N GLU A 87 -14.67 1.66 -6.38
CA GLU A 87 -14.04 1.46 -7.71
C GLU A 87 -12.84 2.39 -7.94
N ASP A 88 -12.30 3.00 -6.88
CA ASP A 88 -11.20 3.97 -6.98
C ASP A 88 -9.85 3.24 -7.05
N GLY A 89 -9.14 3.41 -8.16
CA GLY A 89 -7.74 3.01 -8.24
C GLY A 89 -7.50 1.50 -8.35
N GLY A 90 -8.45 0.75 -8.91
CA GLY A 90 -8.26 -0.66 -9.25
C GLY A 90 -9.41 -1.58 -8.83
N ALA A 91 -9.23 -2.89 -9.03
CA ALA A 91 -10.25 -3.91 -8.73
C ALA A 91 -10.41 -4.17 -7.23
N PHE A 92 -9.39 -3.80 -6.44
CA PHE A 92 -9.34 -4.07 -5.00
C PHE A 92 -9.56 -2.81 -4.15
N GLY A 93 -10.05 -1.72 -4.75
CA GLY A 93 -10.30 -0.46 -4.05
C GLY A 93 -11.33 -0.59 -2.92
N VAL A 94 -11.02 0.01 -1.78
CA VAL A 94 -11.92 0.14 -0.63
C VAL A 94 -11.81 1.54 0.00
N ARG A 95 -12.85 1.92 0.76
CA ARG A 95 -12.86 3.16 1.55
C ARG A 95 -13.18 2.88 3.00
N LEU A 96 -12.51 3.58 3.91
CA LEU A 96 -12.83 3.55 5.33
C LEU A 96 -14.19 4.22 5.57
N THR A 97 -15.07 3.57 6.33
CA THR A 97 -16.42 4.10 6.67
C THR A 97 -16.49 4.77 8.03
N ALA A 98 -15.52 4.48 8.89
CA ALA A 98 -15.45 4.98 10.26
C ALA A 98 -13.99 5.25 10.62
N GLU A 99 -13.80 6.00 11.71
CA GLU A 99 -12.48 6.10 12.33
C GLU A 99 -12.00 4.72 12.78
N ALA A 100 -10.74 4.41 12.53
CA ALA A 100 -10.13 3.14 12.89
C ALA A 100 -8.68 3.33 13.34
N SER A 101 -8.20 2.42 14.18
CA SER A 101 -6.77 2.28 14.46
C SER A 101 -6.26 1.07 13.68
N ALA A 102 -5.48 1.32 12.63
CA ALA A 102 -4.93 0.29 11.78
C ALA A 102 -3.60 -0.19 12.33
N ARG A 103 -3.50 -1.47 12.68
CA ARG A 103 -2.24 -2.05 13.17
C ARG A 103 -1.32 -2.31 11.98
N ILE A 104 -0.12 -1.73 12.00
CA ILE A 104 0.85 -1.96 10.92
C ILE A 104 1.34 -3.40 10.98
N ALA A 105 1.38 -4.06 9.82
CA ALA A 105 1.83 -5.42 9.67
C ALA A 105 3.15 -5.53 8.88
N SER A 106 3.34 -4.70 7.85
CA SER A 106 4.59 -4.60 7.11
C SER A 106 4.61 -3.34 6.23
N PHE A 107 5.76 -3.07 5.63
CA PHE A 107 5.93 -2.05 4.60
C PHE A 107 6.43 -2.69 3.31
N HIS A 108 6.02 -2.13 2.19
CA HIS A 108 6.46 -2.54 0.86
C HIS A 108 6.95 -1.30 0.12
N VAL A 109 8.20 -1.32 -0.32
CA VAL A 109 8.78 -0.19 -1.06
C VAL A 109 9.21 -0.67 -2.43
N THR A 110 8.84 0.07 -3.47
CA THR A 110 9.24 -0.26 -4.84
C THR A 110 10.75 -0.17 -5.00
N GLU A 111 11.35 -1.12 -5.71
CA GLU A 111 12.79 -1.07 -6.00
C GLU A 111 13.14 0.10 -6.92
N LEU A 112 12.30 0.30 -7.94
CA LEU A 112 12.40 1.36 -8.94
C LEU A 112 11.55 2.58 -8.57
N ASP A 113 11.95 3.74 -9.10
CA ASP A 113 11.05 4.89 -9.15
C ASP A 113 9.99 4.70 -10.25
N ALA A 114 8.95 5.54 -10.23
CA ALA A 114 7.84 5.41 -11.16
C ALA A 114 8.26 5.48 -12.64
N ALA A 115 9.24 6.33 -12.99
CA ALA A 115 9.71 6.48 -14.36
C ALA A 115 10.49 5.25 -14.86
N ALA A 116 11.32 4.65 -13.99
CA ALA A 116 12.05 3.44 -14.33
C ALA A 116 11.12 2.22 -14.38
N ALA A 117 10.13 2.12 -13.47
CA ALA A 117 9.13 1.06 -13.50
C ALA A 117 8.29 1.11 -14.79
N GLU A 118 7.83 2.30 -15.21
CA GLU A 118 7.12 2.48 -16.48
C GLU A 118 7.96 2.04 -17.69
N ALA A 119 9.28 2.25 -17.65
CA ALA A 119 10.17 1.86 -18.74
C ALA A 119 10.48 0.36 -18.77
N ASP A 120 10.38 -0.33 -17.63
CA ASP A 120 10.61 -1.77 -17.50
C ASP A 120 9.41 -2.59 -18.03
N ASP A 121 8.22 -2.01 -18.10
CA ASP A 121 6.98 -2.64 -18.61
C ASP A 121 6.62 -3.96 -17.89
N THR A 122 6.95 -4.03 -16.59
CA THR A 122 6.60 -5.12 -15.68
C THR A 122 6.02 -4.58 -14.37
N ASP A 123 5.33 -5.44 -13.63
CA ASP A 123 4.85 -5.06 -12.30
C ASP A 123 6.03 -4.72 -11.38
N PRO A 124 5.98 -3.58 -10.67
CA PRO A 124 7.09 -3.14 -9.84
C PRO A 124 7.48 -4.18 -8.78
N ALA A 125 8.76 -4.52 -8.73
CA ALA A 125 9.32 -5.32 -7.64
C ALA A 125 9.26 -4.54 -6.32
N LEU A 126 8.89 -5.25 -5.24
CA LEU A 126 8.64 -4.68 -3.92
C LEU A 126 9.56 -5.31 -2.88
N LEU A 127 10.34 -4.48 -2.18
CA LEU A 127 11.06 -4.89 -0.99
C LEU A 127 10.13 -4.85 0.23
N TRP A 128 10.10 -5.96 0.96
CA TRP A 128 9.35 -6.13 2.20
C TRP A 128 10.19 -5.71 3.42
N PHE A 129 9.57 -4.95 4.32
CA PHE A 129 10.14 -4.58 5.62
C PHE A 129 9.17 -4.95 6.75
N ASP A 130 9.69 -5.40 7.87
CA ASP A 130 8.87 -5.76 9.03
C ASP A 130 8.20 -4.52 9.66
N ALA A 131 7.07 -4.70 10.36
CA ALA A 131 6.40 -3.62 11.09
C ALA A 131 7.30 -2.91 12.13
N ALA A 132 8.36 -3.58 12.60
CA ALA A 132 9.36 -3.03 13.50
C ALA A 132 10.46 -2.20 12.80
N GLU A 133 10.45 -2.11 11.47
CA GLU A 133 11.50 -1.47 10.66
C GLU A 133 11.04 -0.21 9.89
N PRO A 134 10.19 0.68 10.44
CA PRO A 134 9.71 1.86 9.70
C PRO A 134 10.86 2.79 9.27
N ALA A 135 11.92 2.90 10.08
CA ALA A 135 13.08 3.71 9.75
C ALA A 135 13.87 3.17 8.55
N ALA A 136 13.97 1.85 8.40
CA ALA A 136 14.66 1.23 7.27
C ALA A 136 13.85 1.38 5.98
N ALA A 137 12.52 1.17 6.06
CA ALA A 137 11.61 1.37 4.94
C ALA A 137 11.66 2.83 4.43
N LEU A 138 11.60 3.82 5.34
CA LEU A 138 11.72 5.24 4.98
C LEU A 138 13.09 5.59 4.42
N ALA A 139 14.17 5.05 4.99
CA ALA A 139 15.52 5.30 4.48
C ALA A 139 15.71 4.73 3.06
N PHE A 140 15.10 3.57 2.75
CA PHE A 140 15.14 3.00 1.40
C PHE A 140 14.26 3.79 0.42
N LEU A 141 13.09 4.25 0.86
CA LEU A 141 12.22 5.15 0.10
C LEU A 141 12.95 6.44 -0.32
N ASP A 142 13.63 7.08 0.64
CA ASP A 142 14.32 8.36 0.45
C ASP A 142 15.67 8.21 -0.29
N ALA A 143 16.25 7.00 -0.30
CA ALA A 143 17.47 6.75 -1.04
C ALA A 143 17.22 6.99 -2.53
N THR A 144 18.12 7.72 -3.20
CA THR A 144 18.01 7.90 -4.65
C THR A 144 17.94 6.54 -5.33
N ALA A 145 16.90 6.32 -6.14
CA ALA A 145 16.86 5.16 -7.01
C ALA A 145 18.12 5.19 -7.87
N ALA A 146 18.98 4.18 -7.71
CA ALA A 146 20.17 4.09 -8.53
C ALA A 146 19.69 4.06 -9.98
N ALA A 147 20.18 4.99 -10.81
CA ALA A 147 19.91 4.96 -12.24
C ALA A 147 20.39 3.60 -12.77
N GLY A 148 19.43 2.73 -13.07
CA GLY A 148 19.66 1.47 -13.78
C GLY A 148 20.15 1.72 -15.19
#